data_AF-A0A661QER3-F1
#
_entry.id   AF-A0A661QER3-F1
#
_cell.length_a   1.000
_cell.length_b   1.000
_cell.length_c   1.000
_cell.angle_alpha   90.00
_cell.angle_beta   90.00
_cell.angle_gamma   90.00
#
_symmetry.space_group_name_H-M   'P 1'
#
loop_
_entity.id
_entity.type
_entity.pdbx_description
1 polymer ?
#
loop_
_entity_poly.entity_id
_entity_poly.type
_entity_poly.pdbx_seq_one_letter_code
_entity_poly.pdbx_strand_id
1 'polypeptide(L)'
;MQYETKKRSIIKAFSWRTWATITTAVIVFVFTGEVALAITVGFIEVFAKMALYFFHERLWQKISFGKKEIPSFVLWFTGLPASGKKALADAIYQQLQQDKLKVERLDSLDVRPLFPETGFSPEEVNRHVKRAGHLCAMLEKNGVIVVASFVSPYRQSRDFARNRAVNFIEVYMQTTVAACEQRDNKGHYAKARSGEYQNFPGIDVEYEAPVNPEIKITVDAMTIEDSSKQILDYLKKHFINRH
;
A
#
# COMPACT_ATOMS: atom_id res chain seq x y z
N MET A 1 -24.26 -14.97 2.96
CA MET A 1 -24.17 -13.53 2.59
C MET A 1 -24.40 -13.43 1.08
N GLN A 2 -25.58 -13.02 0.63
CA GLN A 2 -25.86 -12.93 -0.82
C GLN A 2 -25.19 -11.67 -1.39
N TYR A 3 -24.28 -11.84 -2.35
CA TYR A 3 -23.65 -10.72 -3.04
C TYR A 3 -24.49 -10.29 -4.25
N GLU A 4 -24.79 -9.00 -4.35
CA GLU A 4 -25.30 -8.41 -5.59
C GLU A 4 -24.17 -8.36 -6.62
N THR A 5 -24.37 -9.04 -7.75
CA THR A 5 -23.44 -8.95 -8.89
C THR A 5 -23.74 -7.69 -9.70
N LYS A 6 -22.70 -7.04 -10.26
CA LYS A 6 -22.85 -5.86 -11.14
C LYS A 6 -23.90 -6.06 -12.24
N LYS A 7 -23.98 -7.28 -12.81
CA LYS A 7 -24.99 -7.65 -13.80
C LYS A 7 -26.42 -7.58 -13.25
N ARG A 8 -26.66 -8.05 -12.03
CA ARG A 8 -27.99 -8.01 -11.40
C ARG A 8 -28.45 -6.57 -11.14
N SER A 9 -27.55 -5.70 -10.67
CA SER A 9 -27.90 -4.30 -10.41
C SER A 9 -28.18 -3.53 -11.70
N ILE A 10 -27.44 -3.81 -12.79
CA ILE A 10 -27.71 -3.24 -14.12
C ILE A 10 -29.09 -3.69 -14.64
N ILE A 11 -29.40 -4.99 -14.54
CA ILE A 11 -30.70 -5.53 -14.98
C ILE A 11 -31.84 -4.92 -14.18
N LYS A 12 -31.69 -4.78 -12.84
CA LYS A 12 -32.69 -4.12 -11.98
C LYS A 12 -32.90 -2.66 -12.36
N ALA A 13 -31.83 -1.93 -12.64
CA ALA A 13 -31.90 -0.52 -13.04
C ALA A 13 -32.62 -0.36 -14.38
N PHE A 14 -32.35 -1.25 -15.34
CA PHE A 14 -33.02 -1.25 -16.64
C PHE A 14 -34.50 -1.62 -16.51
N SER A 15 -34.83 -2.69 -15.78
CA SER A 15 -36.22 -3.13 -15.59
C SER A 15 -37.07 -2.06 -14.89
N TRP A 16 -36.51 -1.39 -13.88
CA TRP A 16 -37.20 -0.31 -13.18
C TRP A 16 -37.41 0.92 -14.08
N ARG A 17 -36.41 1.28 -14.89
CA ARG A 17 -36.53 2.39 -15.85
C ARG A 17 -37.58 2.14 -16.91
N THR A 18 -37.64 0.93 -17.47
CA THR A 18 -38.65 0.57 -18.47
C THR A 18 -40.07 0.70 -17.90
N TRP A 19 -40.29 0.20 -16.68
CA TRP A 19 -41.59 0.37 -16.01
C TRP A 19 -41.93 1.84 -15.74
N ALA A 20 -40.97 2.62 -15.23
CA ALA A 20 -41.19 4.04 -14.96
C ALA A 20 -41.58 4.83 -16.22
N THR A 21 -40.91 4.60 -17.35
CA THR A 21 -41.22 5.28 -18.63
C THR A 21 -42.59 4.85 -19.18
N ILE A 22 -42.93 3.56 -19.08
CA ILE A 22 -44.26 3.07 -19.47
C ILE A 22 -45.35 3.72 -18.60
N THR A 23 -45.14 3.81 -17.30
CA THR A 23 -46.09 4.44 -16.38
C THR A 23 -46.31 5.92 -16.72
N THR A 24 -45.25 6.69 -17.00
CA THR A 24 -45.41 8.10 -17.41
C THR A 24 -46.18 8.22 -18.71
N ALA A 25 -45.85 7.40 -19.73
CA ALA A 25 -46.54 7.42 -21.01
C ALA A 25 -48.05 7.08 -20.86
N VAL A 26 -48.38 6.08 -20.03
CA VAL A 26 -49.78 5.71 -19.74
C VAL A 26 -50.51 6.85 -19.03
N ILE A 27 -49.89 7.50 -18.04
CA ILE A 27 -50.50 8.65 -17.35
C ILE A 27 -50.78 9.78 -18.34
N VAL A 28 -49.80 10.15 -19.17
CA VAL A 28 -49.97 11.21 -20.18
C VAL A 28 -51.11 10.86 -21.14
N PHE A 29 -51.18 9.61 -21.60
CA PHE A 29 -52.25 9.16 -22.48
C PHE A 29 -53.63 9.24 -21.82
N VAL A 30 -53.77 8.78 -20.56
CA VAL A 30 -55.05 8.82 -19.84
C VAL A 30 -55.57 10.25 -19.66
N PHE A 31 -54.69 11.22 -19.43
CA PHE A 31 -55.09 12.62 -19.22
C PHE A 31 -55.31 13.41 -20.52
N THR A 32 -54.59 13.10 -21.59
CA THR A 32 -54.64 13.89 -22.84
C THR A 32 -55.45 13.23 -23.95
N GLY A 33 -55.63 11.91 -23.91
CA GLY A 33 -56.22 11.12 -25.00
C GLY A 33 -55.33 11.01 -26.25
N GLU A 34 -54.16 11.64 -26.27
CA GLU A 34 -53.30 11.74 -27.45
C GLU A 34 -52.08 10.81 -27.35
N VAL A 35 -52.08 9.76 -28.18
CA VAL A 35 -50.98 8.78 -28.23
C VAL A 35 -49.66 9.43 -28.62
N ALA A 36 -49.67 10.40 -29.54
CA ALA A 36 -48.47 11.08 -30.00
C ALA A 36 -47.78 11.84 -28.86
N LEU A 37 -48.55 12.61 -28.07
CA LEU A 37 -48.02 13.33 -26.90
C LEU A 37 -47.43 12.36 -25.85
N ALA A 38 -48.10 11.25 -25.58
CA ALA A 38 -47.61 10.24 -24.62
C ALA A 38 -46.26 9.64 -25.04
N ILE A 39 -46.09 9.30 -26.31
CA ILE A 39 -44.83 8.76 -26.85
C ILE A 39 -43.73 9.82 -26.80
N THR A 40 -44.02 11.05 -27.22
CA THR A 40 -43.04 12.15 -27.22
C THR A 40 -42.57 12.48 -25.82
N VAL A 41 -43.47 12.57 -24.84
CA VAL A 41 -43.12 12.84 -23.44
C VAL A 41 -42.29 11.70 -22.86
N GLY A 42 -42.70 10.44 -23.07
CA GLY A 42 -41.93 9.28 -22.61
C GLY A 42 -40.50 9.24 -23.21
N PHE A 43 -40.35 9.59 -24.49
CA PHE A 43 -39.04 9.68 -25.13
C PHE A 43 -38.20 10.81 -24.51
N ILE A 44 -38.73 12.03 -24.43
CA ILE A 44 -38.04 13.19 -23.83
C ILE A 44 -37.60 12.90 -22.39
N GLU A 45 -38.45 12.24 -21.61
CA GLU A 45 -38.17 11.90 -20.21
C GLU A 45 -36.94 11.01 -20.06
N VAL A 46 -36.78 10.02 -20.94
CA VAL A 46 -35.61 9.11 -20.92
C VAL A 46 -34.32 9.91 -21.14
N PHE A 47 -34.27 10.76 -22.16
CA PHE A 47 -33.09 11.57 -22.45
C PHE A 47 -32.82 12.62 -21.37
N ALA A 48 -33.85 13.28 -20.85
CA ALA A 48 -33.72 14.24 -19.77
C ALA A 48 -33.15 13.59 -18.49
N LYS A 49 -33.64 12.40 -18.11
CA LYS A 49 -33.11 11.66 -16.95
C LYS A 49 -31.70 11.12 -17.19
N MET A 50 -31.35 10.72 -18.40
CA MET A 50 -29.98 10.34 -18.74
C MET A 50 -29.03 11.53 -18.63
N ALA A 51 -29.42 12.69 -19.16
CA ALA A 51 -28.65 13.92 -19.03
C ALA A 51 -28.50 14.35 -17.56
N LEU A 52 -29.59 14.38 -16.80
CA LEU A 52 -29.56 14.69 -15.37
C LEU A 52 -28.69 13.72 -14.59
N TYR A 53 -28.78 12.41 -14.86
CA TYR A 53 -27.92 11.41 -14.23
C TYR A 53 -26.44 11.62 -14.57
N PHE A 54 -26.12 11.91 -15.83
CA PHE A 54 -24.76 12.22 -16.26
C PHE A 54 -24.19 13.45 -15.54
N PHE A 55 -24.95 14.55 -15.45
CA PHE A 55 -24.53 15.74 -14.72
C PHE A 55 -24.44 15.49 -13.21
N HIS A 56 -25.40 14.77 -12.64
CA HIS A 56 -25.38 14.35 -11.24
C HIS A 56 -24.13 13.50 -10.94
N GLU A 57 -23.80 12.51 -11.76
CA GLU A 57 -22.61 11.68 -11.56
C GLU A 57 -21.31 12.50 -11.71
N ARG A 58 -21.24 13.42 -12.68
CA ARG A 58 -20.12 14.38 -12.82
C ARG A 58 -19.97 15.28 -11.60
N LEU A 59 -21.07 15.73 -11.00
CA LEU A 59 -21.07 16.55 -9.78
C LEU A 59 -20.70 15.69 -8.57
N TRP A 60 -21.26 14.49 -8.45
CA TRP A 60 -21.02 13.57 -7.34
C TRP A 60 -19.59 13.05 -7.31
N GLN A 61 -18.93 12.87 -8.45
CA GLN A 61 -17.49 12.54 -8.50
C GLN A 61 -16.60 13.62 -7.88
N LYS A 62 -17.03 14.89 -7.88
CA LYS A 62 -16.33 15.99 -7.21
C LYS A 62 -16.57 16.01 -5.69
N ILE A 63 -17.59 15.29 -5.22
CA ILE A 63 -17.96 15.22 -3.81
C ILE A 63 -17.29 13.98 -3.21
N SER A 64 -16.39 14.18 -2.25
CA SER A 64 -15.69 13.09 -1.53
C SER A 64 -16.50 12.50 -0.36
N PHE A 65 -17.70 13.02 -0.11
CA PHE A 65 -18.58 12.60 0.98
C PHE A 65 -18.85 11.09 0.93
N GLY A 66 -18.49 10.38 2.01
CA GLY A 66 -18.66 8.93 2.15
C GLY A 66 -17.51 8.07 1.62
N LYS A 67 -16.50 8.64 0.95
CA LYS A 67 -15.27 7.91 0.59
C LYS A 67 -14.31 7.92 1.79
N LYS A 68 -14.10 6.75 2.42
CA LYS A 68 -13.03 6.56 3.41
C LYS A 68 -11.76 6.14 2.68
N GLU A 69 -10.80 7.04 2.56
CA GLU A 69 -9.47 6.70 2.06
C GLU A 69 -8.60 6.22 3.21
N ILE A 70 -7.98 5.05 3.04
CA ILE A 70 -6.96 4.57 3.97
C ILE A 70 -5.72 5.44 3.73
N PRO A 71 -5.21 6.14 4.75
CA PRO A 71 -3.97 6.91 4.61
C PRO A 71 -2.84 5.98 4.16
N SER A 72 -2.09 6.41 3.16
CA SER A 72 -0.88 5.70 2.72
C SER A 72 0.25 5.90 3.70
N PHE A 73 1.13 4.91 3.80
CA PHE A 73 2.25 4.91 4.72
C PHE A 73 3.43 4.13 4.18
N VAL A 74 4.61 4.42 4.72
CA VAL A 74 5.85 3.68 4.47
C VAL A 74 6.12 2.75 5.65
N LEU A 75 6.04 1.45 5.42
CA LEU A 75 6.46 0.41 6.34
C LEU A 75 7.91 0.04 6.03
N TRP A 76 8.85 0.51 6.87
CA TRP A 76 10.28 0.43 6.64
C TRP A 76 10.93 -0.62 7.54
N PHE A 77 11.30 -1.76 6.97
CA PHE A 77 12.05 -2.80 7.66
C PHE A 77 13.55 -2.48 7.67
N THR A 78 14.14 -2.46 8.87
CA THR A 78 15.59 -2.29 9.10
C THR A 78 16.13 -3.37 10.02
N GLY A 79 17.40 -3.75 9.85
CA GLY A 79 18.04 -4.82 10.62
C GLY A 79 19.28 -5.37 9.93
N LEU A 80 20.03 -6.20 10.65
CA LEU A 80 21.25 -6.86 10.15
C LEU A 80 20.99 -7.71 8.88
N PRO A 81 21.99 -7.91 7.99
CA PRO A 81 21.89 -8.90 6.92
C PRO A 81 21.44 -10.28 7.47
N ALA A 82 20.64 -11.03 6.69
CA ALA A 82 20.02 -12.30 7.10
C ALA A 82 19.04 -12.25 8.30
N SER A 83 18.61 -11.07 8.76
CA SER A 83 17.63 -10.93 9.87
C SER A 83 16.17 -11.25 9.52
N GLY A 84 15.88 -11.86 8.36
CA GLY A 84 14.50 -12.20 7.95
C GLY A 84 13.63 -11.05 7.41
N LYS A 85 14.17 -9.82 7.26
CA LYS A 85 13.42 -8.63 6.76
C LYS A 85 12.59 -8.91 5.50
N LYS A 86 13.23 -9.48 4.47
CA LYS A 86 12.59 -9.70 3.17
C LYS A 86 11.40 -10.66 3.29
N ALA A 87 11.58 -11.78 3.98
CA ALA A 87 10.51 -12.77 4.17
C ALA A 87 9.29 -12.15 4.87
N LEU A 88 9.51 -11.40 5.95
CA LEU A 88 8.43 -10.74 6.68
C LEU A 88 7.77 -9.61 5.86
N ALA A 89 8.57 -8.80 5.15
CA ALA A 89 8.08 -7.76 4.26
C ALA A 89 7.22 -8.34 3.12
N ASP A 90 7.64 -9.46 2.53
CA ASP A 90 6.92 -10.14 1.45
C ASP A 90 5.58 -10.71 1.96
N ALA A 91 5.55 -11.29 3.16
CA ALA A 91 4.32 -11.78 3.79
C ALA A 91 3.31 -10.64 4.05
N ILE A 92 3.77 -9.51 4.60
CA ILE A 92 2.92 -8.33 4.82
C ILE A 92 2.41 -7.76 3.49
N TYR A 93 3.29 -7.66 2.49
CA TYR A 93 2.91 -7.19 1.16
C TYR A 93 1.80 -8.03 0.53
N GLN A 94 1.94 -9.37 0.57
CA GLN A 94 0.92 -10.28 0.06
C GLN A 94 -0.42 -10.11 0.78
N GLN A 95 -0.41 -9.95 2.10
CA GLN A 95 -1.64 -9.72 2.86
C GLN A 95 -2.31 -8.39 2.46
N LEU A 96 -1.55 -7.30 2.36
CA LEU A 96 -2.10 -5.99 1.97
C LEU A 96 -2.62 -6.00 0.53
N GLN A 97 -2.00 -6.77 -0.37
CA GLN A 97 -2.52 -6.99 -1.72
C GLN A 97 -3.84 -7.79 -1.73
N GLN A 98 -3.95 -8.83 -0.90
CA GLN A 98 -5.19 -9.61 -0.75
C GLN A 98 -6.35 -8.74 -0.24
N ASP A 99 -6.03 -7.77 0.62
CA ASP A 99 -6.97 -6.75 1.12
C ASP A 99 -7.31 -5.69 0.05
N LYS A 100 -6.81 -5.83 -1.19
CA LYS A 100 -7.02 -4.95 -2.35
C LYS A 100 -6.54 -3.51 -2.13
N LEU A 101 -5.54 -3.34 -1.28
CA LEU A 101 -4.91 -2.04 -1.06
C LEU A 101 -3.90 -1.74 -2.16
N LYS A 102 -3.75 -0.45 -2.49
CA LYS A 102 -2.71 0.02 -3.42
C LYS A 102 -1.38 0.01 -2.67
N VAL A 103 -0.65 -1.10 -2.79
CA VAL A 103 0.61 -1.34 -2.07
C VAL A 103 1.74 -1.65 -3.04
N GLU A 104 2.95 -1.21 -2.74
CA GLU A 104 4.16 -1.62 -3.44
C GLU A 104 5.28 -2.13 -2.55
N ARG A 105 6.04 -3.10 -3.08
CA ARG A 105 7.15 -3.75 -2.39
C ARG A 105 8.49 -3.24 -2.93
N LEU A 106 9.33 -2.66 -2.07
CA LEU A 106 10.66 -2.17 -2.45
C LEU A 106 11.77 -2.84 -1.63
N ASP A 107 12.59 -3.67 -2.27
CA ASP A 107 13.80 -4.25 -1.66
C ASP A 107 15.06 -3.58 -2.21
N SER A 108 16.14 -3.61 -1.42
CA SER A 108 17.43 -3.07 -1.85
C SER A 108 17.96 -3.71 -3.13
N LEU A 109 17.66 -4.97 -3.43
CA LEU A 109 18.12 -5.61 -4.67
C LEU A 109 17.38 -5.08 -5.90
N ASP A 110 16.12 -4.66 -5.75
CA ASP A 110 15.28 -4.21 -6.85
C ASP A 110 15.56 -2.73 -7.19
N VAL A 111 15.77 -1.89 -6.17
CA VAL A 111 15.91 -0.44 -6.37
C VAL A 111 17.34 0.03 -6.56
N ARG A 112 18.34 -0.74 -6.10
CA ARG A 112 19.75 -0.34 -6.20
C ARG A 112 20.25 -0.21 -7.64
N PRO A 113 19.90 -1.10 -8.58
CA PRO A 113 20.26 -0.93 -9.99
C PRO A 113 19.68 0.34 -10.64
N LEU A 114 18.64 0.94 -10.04
CA LEU A 114 18.00 2.15 -10.58
C LEU A 114 18.79 3.43 -10.27
N PHE A 115 19.75 3.37 -9.34
CA PHE A 115 20.52 4.54 -8.91
C PHE A 115 21.97 4.44 -9.39
N PRO A 116 22.61 5.56 -9.77
CA PRO A 116 24.04 5.56 -10.06
C PRO A 116 24.86 5.36 -8.78
N GLU A 117 26.12 4.91 -8.92
CA GLU A 117 27.08 4.74 -7.81
C GLU A 117 26.60 3.71 -6.76
N THR A 118 26.51 2.44 -7.18
CA THR A 118 25.93 1.34 -6.39
C THR A 118 26.95 0.59 -5.54
N GLY A 119 28.05 1.23 -5.14
CA GLY A 119 29.06 0.65 -4.26
C GLY A 119 28.58 0.53 -2.81
N PHE A 120 29.40 -0.12 -1.99
CA PHE A 120 29.10 -0.47 -0.59
C PHE A 120 29.93 0.33 0.43
N SER A 121 30.58 1.43 0.02
CA SER A 121 31.19 2.33 1.00
C SER A 121 30.11 2.93 1.93
N PRO A 122 30.47 3.37 3.15
CA PRO A 122 29.54 4.01 4.07
C PRO A 122 28.73 5.15 3.43
N GLU A 123 29.40 6.01 2.64
CA GLU A 123 28.80 7.15 1.96
C GLU A 123 27.80 6.71 0.88
N GLU A 124 28.15 5.70 0.07
CA GLU A 124 27.26 5.15 -0.97
C GLU A 124 26.04 4.46 -0.38
N VAL A 125 26.22 3.68 0.70
CA VAL A 125 25.11 3.05 1.42
C VAL A 125 24.17 4.10 2.01
N ASN A 126 24.72 5.15 2.64
CA ASN A 126 23.93 6.25 3.18
C ASN A 126 23.15 6.98 2.06
N ARG A 127 23.81 7.27 0.93
CA ARG A 127 23.17 7.90 -0.25
C ARG A 127 22.06 7.03 -0.83
N HIS A 128 22.30 5.72 -0.97
CA HIS A 128 21.32 4.75 -1.46
C HIS A 128 20.06 4.72 -0.58
N VAL A 129 20.23 4.62 0.74
CA VAL A 129 19.12 4.63 1.69
C VAL A 129 18.33 5.95 1.63
N LYS A 130 19.02 7.10 1.52
CA LYS A 130 18.36 8.41 1.36
C LYS A 130 17.55 8.50 0.06
N ARG A 131 18.09 8.00 -1.07
CA ARG A 131 17.39 7.95 -2.36
C ARG A 131 16.18 7.03 -2.31
N ALA A 132 16.34 5.83 -1.75
CA ALA A 132 15.23 4.90 -1.54
C ALA A 132 14.14 5.48 -0.62
N GLY A 133 14.53 6.17 0.46
CA GLY A 133 13.60 6.88 1.34
C GLY A 133 12.81 7.96 0.62
N HIS A 134 13.46 8.72 -0.27
CA HIS A 134 12.76 9.71 -1.10
C HIS A 134 11.76 9.05 -2.07
N LEU A 135 12.14 7.95 -2.72
CA LEU A 135 11.24 7.17 -3.59
C LEU A 135 10.01 6.66 -2.81
N CYS A 136 10.23 6.08 -1.61
CA CYS A 136 9.15 5.60 -0.75
C CYS A 136 8.19 6.74 -0.38
N ALA A 137 8.72 7.90 0.01
CA ALA A 137 7.90 9.08 0.32
C ALA A 137 7.14 9.62 -0.89
N MET A 138 7.72 9.57 -2.10
CA MET A 138 7.01 9.97 -3.31
C MET A 138 5.82 9.04 -3.60
N LEU A 139 6.00 7.73 -3.44
CA LEU A 139 4.92 6.76 -3.61
C LEU A 139 3.82 6.96 -2.57
N GLU A 140 4.19 7.17 -1.30
CA GLU A 140 3.26 7.45 -0.20
C GLU A 140 2.39 8.69 -0.46
N LYS A 141 3.01 9.78 -0.92
CA LYS A 141 2.29 11.01 -1.33
C LYS A 141 1.33 10.80 -2.50
N ASN A 142 1.53 9.76 -3.31
CA ASN A 142 0.66 9.39 -4.44
C ASN A 142 -0.34 8.27 -4.08
N GLY A 143 -0.63 8.10 -2.79
CA GLY A 143 -1.64 7.18 -2.30
C GLY A 143 -1.23 5.70 -2.39
N VAL A 144 0.08 5.41 -2.39
CA VAL A 144 0.61 4.03 -2.41
C VAL A 144 1.19 3.69 -1.04
N ILE A 145 0.71 2.60 -0.45
CA ILE A 145 1.35 2.02 0.73
C ILE A 145 2.68 1.40 0.28
N VAL A 146 3.78 1.68 0.97
CA VAL A 146 5.09 1.15 0.59
C VAL A 146 5.59 0.19 1.66
N VAL A 147 5.94 -1.03 1.25
CA VAL A 147 6.59 -2.04 2.09
C VAL A 147 8.07 -2.13 1.67
N ALA A 148 8.91 -1.48 2.44
CA ALA A 148 10.33 -1.28 2.15
C ALA A 148 11.20 -2.19 3.03
N SER A 149 12.21 -2.86 2.45
CA SER A 149 13.19 -3.63 3.23
C SER A 149 14.62 -3.31 2.85
N PHE A 150 15.34 -2.71 3.79
CA PHE A 150 16.73 -2.30 3.63
C PHE A 150 17.55 -2.74 4.85
N VAL A 151 18.85 -2.94 4.69
CA VAL A 151 19.72 -3.08 5.87
C VAL A 151 19.74 -1.74 6.61
N SER A 152 19.90 -0.63 5.88
CA SER A 152 19.87 0.75 6.41
C SER A 152 20.61 0.91 7.74
N PRO A 153 21.93 0.61 7.79
CA PRO A 153 22.66 0.49 9.05
C PRO A 153 22.80 1.81 9.81
N TYR A 154 22.83 2.95 9.11
CA TYR A 154 23.03 4.27 9.72
C TYR A 154 21.71 4.95 10.07
N ARG A 155 21.56 5.35 11.33
CA ARG A 155 20.39 6.08 11.85
C ARG A 155 20.15 7.36 11.08
N GLN A 156 21.20 8.13 10.78
CA GLN A 156 21.10 9.37 10.01
C GLN A 156 20.31 9.19 8.68
N SER A 157 20.55 8.08 7.98
CA SER A 157 19.88 7.78 6.71
C SER A 157 18.42 7.34 6.90
N ARG A 158 18.12 6.64 8.00
CA ARG A 158 16.74 6.25 8.35
C ARG A 158 15.93 7.45 8.81
N ASP A 159 16.52 8.32 9.64
CA ASP A 159 15.91 9.58 10.08
C ASP A 159 15.61 10.48 8.89
N PHE A 160 16.52 10.55 7.91
CA PHE A 160 16.25 11.24 6.66
C PHE A 160 15.03 10.64 5.95
N ALA A 161 14.96 9.32 5.77
CA ALA A 161 13.84 8.67 5.10
C ALA A 161 12.51 8.93 5.85
N ARG A 162 12.53 8.80 7.18
CA ARG A 162 11.42 9.10 8.09
C ARG A 162 10.90 10.52 7.90
N ASN A 163 11.80 11.51 7.84
CA ASN A 163 11.44 12.92 7.66
C ASN A 163 10.90 13.27 6.27
N ARG A 164 10.92 12.35 5.30
CA ARG A 164 10.37 12.59 3.95
C ARG A 164 8.95 12.11 3.74
N ALA A 165 8.54 11.06 4.45
CA ALA A 165 7.19 10.52 4.40
C ALA A 165 6.30 11.19 5.46
N VAL A 166 4.99 11.27 5.20
CA VAL A 166 4.04 11.78 6.22
C VAL A 166 3.78 10.71 7.27
N ASN A 167 3.49 9.49 6.81
CA ASN A 167 3.31 8.33 7.68
C ASN A 167 4.47 7.35 7.49
N PHE A 168 5.35 7.24 8.48
CA PHE A 168 6.51 6.36 8.46
C PHE A 168 6.49 5.43 9.67
N ILE A 169 6.57 4.11 9.42
CA ILE A 169 6.59 3.05 10.43
C ILE A 169 7.91 2.31 10.30
N GLU A 170 8.83 2.52 11.22
CA GLU A 170 10.09 1.79 11.29
C GLU A 170 9.89 0.46 12.02
N VAL A 171 10.11 -0.62 11.30
CA VAL A 171 10.10 -1.99 11.82
C VAL A 171 11.53 -2.45 12.04
N TYR A 172 11.94 -2.52 13.31
CA TYR A 172 13.26 -3.00 13.68
C TYR A 172 13.25 -4.52 13.87
N MET A 173 14.00 -5.22 13.01
CA MET A 173 14.29 -6.64 13.16
C MET A 173 15.45 -6.81 14.16
N GLN A 174 15.12 -6.93 15.45
CA GLN A 174 16.09 -7.11 16.52
C GLN A 174 16.61 -8.55 16.55
N THR A 175 17.92 -8.70 16.36
CA THR A 175 18.64 -9.98 16.36
C THR A 175 20.12 -9.72 16.60
N THR A 176 20.87 -10.77 16.95
CA THR A 176 22.34 -10.72 17.05
C THR A 176 23.02 -11.07 15.72
N VAL A 177 24.28 -10.65 15.57
CA VAL A 177 25.14 -11.04 14.43
C VAL A 177 25.29 -12.56 14.38
N ALA A 178 25.57 -13.21 15.51
CA ALA A 178 25.74 -14.66 15.57
C ALA A 178 24.50 -15.43 15.08
N ALA A 179 23.30 -15.01 15.48
CA ALA A 179 22.05 -15.63 15.02
C ALA A 179 21.79 -15.38 13.52
N CYS A 180 22.18 -14.22 12.99
CA CYS A 180 22.11 -13.96 11.55
C CYS A 180 23.11 -14.81 10.76
N GLU A 181 24.35 -14.91 11.25
CA GLU A 181 25.43 -15.69 10.64
C GLU A 181 25.07 -17.19 10.59
N GLN A 182 24.45 -17.74 11.65
CA GLN A 182 23.94 -19.12 11.66
C GLN A 182 22.82 -19.36 10.63
N ARG A 183 21.99 -18.36 10.34
CA ARG A 183 20.88 -18.47 9.38
C ARG A 183 21.29 -18.18 7.94
N ASP A 184 22.51 -17.70 7.72
CA ASP A 184 22.96 -17.22 6.42
C ASP A 184 23.33 -18.38 5.47
N ASN A 185 22.32 -18.93 4.83
CA ASN A 185 22.46 -19.97 3.82
C ASN A 185 23.18 -19.51 2.54
N LYS A 186 23.42 -18.21 2.36
CA LYS A 186 24.11 -17.64 1.19
C LYS A 186 25.59 -17.37 1.45
N GLY A 187 26.06 -17.52 2.68
CA GLY A 187 27.46 -17.35 3.06
C GLY A 187 27.97 -15.91 2.94
N HIS A 188 27.09 -14.91 2.99
CA HIS A 188 27.48 -13.50 3.03
C HIS A 188 28.35 -13.15 4.25
N TYR A 189 28.02 -13.67 5.43
CA TYR A 189 28.82 -13.46 6.64
C TYR A 189 30.18 -14.14 6.54
N ALA A 190 30.25 -15.36 6.00
CA ALA A 190 31.52 -16.05 5.77
C ALA A 190 32.45 -15.25 4.83
N LYS A 191 31.88 -14.67 3.76
CA LYS A 191 32.60 -13.78 2.83
C LYS A 191 33.03 -12.46 3.45
N ALA A 192 32.25 -11.92 4.39
CA ALA A 192 32.66 -10.75 5.15
C ALA A 192 33.83 -11.07 6.08
N ARG A 193 33.76 -12.20 6.81
CA ARG A 193 34.83 -12.67 7.71
C ARG A 193 36.14 -12.96 6.98
N SER A 194 36.08 -13.44 5.74
CA SER A 194 37.27 -13.69 4.91
C SER A 194 37.84 -12.43 4.26
N GLY A 195 37.17 -11.28 4.37
CA GLY A 195 37.56 -10.02 3.74
C GLY A 195 37.18 -9.90 2.26
N GLU A 196 36.44 -10.86 1.69
CA GLU A 196 35.89 -10.78 0.33
C GLU A 196 34.84 -9.66 0.24
N TYR A 197 34.00 -9.52 1.28
CA TYR A 197 33.07 -8.41 1.42
C TYR A 197 33.58 -7.42 2.46
N GLN A 198 33.82 -6.19 2.03
CA GLN A 198 34.23 -5.09 2.89
C GLN A 198 33.02 -4.23 3.27
N ASN A 199 33.13 -3.49 4.38
CA ASN A 199 32.09 -2.61 4.92
C ASN A 199 30.79 -3.35 5.26
N PHE A 200 30.88 -4.61 5.69
CA PHE A 200 29.71 -5.43 5.96
C PHE A 200 29.08 -5.11 7.33
N PRO A 201 27.78 -4.75 7.39
CA PRO A 201 27.14 -4.38 8.65
C PRO A 201 27.09 -5.50 9.69
N GLY A 202 27.60 -5.20 10.89
CA GLY A 202 27.75 -6.14 12.00
C GLY A 202 29.09 -6.88 12.03
N ILE A 203 29.94 -6.72 11.01
CA ILE A 203 31.30 -7.29 10.94
C ILE A 203 32.33 -6.16 10.89
N ASP A 204 32.36 -5.37 9.81
CA ASP A 204 33.35 -4.30 9.61
C ASP A 204 32.81 -2.94 10.06
N VAL A 205 31.49 -2.74 9.94
CA VAL A 205 30.80 -1.50 10.30
C VAL A 205 29.70 -1.77 11.30
N GLU A 206 29.53 -0.86 12.26
CA GLU A 206 28.50 -0.96 13.27
C GLU A 206 27.10 -0.82 12.65
N TYR A 207 26.15 -1.62 13.13
CA TYR A 207 24.72 -1.41 12.85
C TYR A 207 24.12 -0.56 13.96
N GLU A 208 23.76 0.68 13.65
CA GLU A 208 23.16 1.58 14.63
C GLU A 208 21.68 1.20 14.84
N ALA A 209 21.36 0.52 15.94
CA ALA A 209 19.99 0.16 16.24
C ALA A 209 19.06 1.39 16.33
N PRO A 210 17.81 1.32 15.82
CA PRO A 210 16.81 2.36 16.02
C PRO A 210 16.51 2.55 17.51
N VAL A 211 16.46 3.80 17.97
CA VAL A 211 16.17 4.13 19.38
C VAL A 211 14.68 3.97 19.68
N ASN A 212 13.83 4.51 18.79
CA ASN A 212 12.39 4.54 18.95
C ASN A 212 11.69 4.02 17.68
N PRO A 213 11.84 2.73 17.32
CA PRO A 213 11.08 2.16 16.22
C PRO A 213 9.60 2.03 16.62
N GLU A 214 8.69 2.26 15.68
CA GLU A 214 7.25 2.04 15.90
C GLU A 214 6.95 0.57 16.22
N ILE A 215 7.68 -0.36 15.57
CA ILE A 215 7.52 -1.79 15.77
C ILE A 215 8.89 -2.43 15.97
N LYS A 216 9.01 -3.25 17.01
CA LYS A 216 10.20 -4.05 17.29
C LYS A 216 9.83 -5.53 17.20
N ILE A 217 10.55 -6.26 16.35
CA ILE A 217 10.40 -7.70 16.16
C ILE A 217 11.64 -8.39 16.73
N THR A 218 11.47 -9.21 17.76
CA THR A 218 12.55 -10.02 18.32
C THR A 218 12.62 -11.30 17.52
N VAL A 219 13.46 -11.32 16.48
CA VAL A 219 13.42 -12.36 15.43
C VAL A 219 13.64 -13.76 15.99
N ASP A 220 14.46 -13.91 17.03
CA ASP A 220 14.79 -15.21 17.60
C ASP A 220 13.72 -15.74 18.57
N ALA A 221 12.72 -14.92 18.92
CA ALA A 221 11.66 -15.27 19.87
C ALA A 221 10.27 -15.36 19.21
N MET A 222 10.15 -15.02 17.92
CA MET A 222 8.87 -14.91 17.23
C MET A 222 8.90 -15.65 15.89
N THR A 223 7.79 -16.29 15.55
CA THR A 223 7.58 -16.84 14.21
C THR A 223 7.31 -15.72 13.19
N ILE A 224 7.40 -16.03 11.90
CA ILE A 224 7.03 -15.07 10.85
C ILE A 224 5.54 -14.73 10.94
N GLU A 225 4.70 -15.71 11.28
CA GLU A 225 3.27 -15.57 11.45
C GLU A 225 2.93 -14.63 12.61
N ASP A 226 3.55 -14.83 13.77
CA ASP A 226 3.35 -13.97 14.95
C ASP A 226 3.84 -12.55 14.69
N SER A 227 5.02 -12.42 14.06
CA SER A 227 5.57 -11.12 13.66
C SER A 227 4.68 -10.41 12.66
N SER A 228 4.12 -11.15 11.69
CA SER A 228 3.20 -10.61 10.69
C SER A 228 1.92 -10.12 11.35
N LYS A 229 1.35 -10.92 12.27
CA LYS A 229 0.16 -10.56 13.02
C LYS A 229 0.36 -9.28 13.83
N GLN A 230 1.47 -9.17 14.56
CA GLN A 230 1.79 -7.97 15.33
C GLN A 230 1.81 -6.71 14.45
N ILE A 231 2.44 -6.80 13.27
CA ILE A 231 2.51 -5.68 12.32
C ILE A 231 1.12 -5.34 11.78
N LEU A 232 0.35 -6.35 11.33
CA LEU A 232 -0.98 -6.14 10.78
C LEU A 232 -1.95 -5.54 11.81
N ASP A 233 -1.88 -5.97 13.06
CA ASP A 233 -2.71 -5.44 14.15
C ASP A 233 -2.36 -3.97 14.43
N TYR A 234 -1.08 -3.61 14.41
CA TYR A 234 -0.63 -2.21 14.49
C TYR A 234 -1.19 -1.39 13.31
N LEU A 235 -1.03 -1.86 12.08
CA LEU A 235 -1.51 -1.15 10.88
C LEU A 235 -3.04 -0.98 10.90
N LYS A 236 -3.77 -2.02 11.33
CA LYS A 236 -5.23 -1.97 11.47
C LYS A 236 -5.65 -0.90 12.46
N LYS A 237 -5.03 -0.89 13.65
CA LYS A 237 -5.35 0.06 14.71
C LYS A 237 -5.05 1.52 14.33
N HIS A 238 -3.95 1.76 13.62
CA HIS A 238 -3.45 3.13 13.40
C HIS A 238 -3.83 3.73 12.05
N PHE A 239 -4.03 2.92 11.01
CA PHE A 239 -4.22 3.42 9.64
C PHE A 239 -5.51 2.89 8.99
N ILE A 240 -5.82 1.61 9.10
CA ILE A 240 -6.91 0.99 8.32
C ILE A 240 -8.28 1.20 8.99
N ASN A 241 -8.38 1.06 10.31
CA ASN A 241 -9.65 1.14 11.05
C ASN A 241 -9.81 2.45 11.83
N ARG A 242 -9.16 3.55 11.41
CA ARG A 242 -9.31 4.84 12.09
C ARG A 242 -10.78 5.29 11.97
N HIS A 243 -11.47 5.33 13.12
CA HIS A 243 -12.87 5.71 13.25
C HIS A 243 -13.04 7.22 13.24
#